data_AF-A0A5P2QT27-F1
#
_entry.id   AF-A0A5P2QT27-F1
#
_cell.length_a   1.000
_cell.length_b   1.000
_cell.length_c   1.000
_cell.angle_alpha   90.00
_cell.angle_beta   90.00
_cell.angle_gamma   90.00
#
_symmetry.space_group_name_H-M   'P 1'
#
loop_
_entity.id
_entity.type
_entity.pdbx_description
1 polymer ?
#
loop_
_entity_poly.entity_id
_entity_poly.type
_entity_poly.pdbx_seq_one_letter_code
_entity_poly.pdbx_strand_id
1 'polypeptide(L)'
;MVFSSLAASCCCYAENPLIPAVQIPAAASESRGRRIATDLFREQFDGLTDEISKLVREIGEIDAKLKELKDKKRRERIVRFYSQRMVSYLEQLDVSNYSAQDVTKLPARISETGSDLPRTILAYFLAILNTVNQFSTSFFAPVVIDSPNQQDQDVKNVRSMIDLIVKAVPDDAQVILGTVSLHGQKLEDANIITFTDKLKVLRTEEFESVKSRMQPFMDRAADVG
;
A
#
# COMPACT_ATOMS: atom_id res chain seq x y z
N MET A 1 57.62 54.12 -62.92
CA MET A 1 57.32 54.93 -64.12
C MET A 1 55.81 55.07 -64.21
N VAL A 2 55.34 56.31 -64.29
CA VAL A 2 53.94 56.69 -64.50
C VAL A 2 53.49 56.29 -65.90
N PHE A 3 52.18 56.08 -66.07
CA PHE A 3 51.27 56.47 -67.18
C PHE A 3 50.15 55.43 -67.28
N SER A 4 48.90 55.78 -66.95
CA SER A 4 47.85 56.34 -67.84
C SER A 4 47.37 55.30 -68.88
N SER A 5 46.17 55.28 -69.45
CA SER A 5 45.08 56.24 -69.64
C SER A 5 43.87 55.43 -70.13
N LEU A 6 42.66 55.93 -69.88
CA LEU A 6 41.42 55.59 -70.59
C LEU A 6 41.54 55.83 -72.11
N ALA A 7 40.77 55.08 -72.93
CA ALA A 7 39.64 55.61 -73.72
C ALA A 7 38.96 54.59 -74.66
N ALA A 8 37.66 54.85 -74.91
CA ALA A 8 36.79 54.46 -76.05
C ALA A 8 36.27 53.01 -76.10
N SER A 9 35.09 52.68 -76.65
CA SER A 9 33.86 53.37 -77.06
C SER A 9 32.85 52.26 -77.48
N CYS A 10 31.56 52.55 -77.38
CA CYS A 10 30.35 51.86 -77.86
C CYS A 10 30.46 50.78 -78.98
N CYS A 11 29.80 49.62 -78.85
CA CYS A 11 28.64 49.18 -79.67
C CYS A 11 28.15 47.74 -79.35
N CYS A 12 26.93 47.45 -79.84
CA CYS A 12 25.91 46.49 -79.38
C CYS A 12 25.99 45.03 -79.92
N TYR A 13 24.99 44.23 -79.49
CA TYR A 13 24.54 42.85 -79.88
C TYR A 13 25.15 41.67 -79.10
N ALA A 14 24.46 40.59 -78.72
CA ALA A 14 23.05 40.21 -78.48
C ALA A 14 23.06 38.75 -77.91
N GLU A 15 21.92 38.28 -77.36
CA GLU A 15 21.50 36.87 -77.11
C GLU A 15 21.86 36.15 -75.78
N ASN A 16 20.91 36.20 -74.82
CA ASN A 16 20.11 35.13 -74.15
C ASN A 16 20.72 33.73 -73.82
N PRO A 17 20.14 32.88 -72.94
CA PRO A 17 19.30 33.04 -71.73
C PRO A 17 19.89 32.25 -70.52
N LEU A 18 19.10 32.09 -69.43
CA LEU A 18 19.25 31.10 -68.35
C LEU A 18 20.05 31.56 -67.13
N ILE A 19 19.36 32.23 -66.22
CA ILE A 19 19.00 31.74 -64.88
C ILE A 19 18.12 32.86 -64.30
N PRO A 20 16.83 32.63 -63.97
CA PRO A 20 16.14 33.59 -63.14
C PRO A 20 16.89 33.59 -61.80
N ALA A 21 17.48 34.72 -61.44
CA ALA A 21 17.90 34.93 -60.07
C ALA A 21 16.64 34.80 -59.21
N VAL A 22 16.43 33.60 -58.64
CA VAL A 22 15.42 33.38 -57.63
C VAL A 22 15.89 34.22 -56.45
N GLN A 23 15.39 35.45 -56.37
CA GLN A 23 15.36 36.19 -55.12
C GLN A 23 14.50 35.37 -54.17
N ILE A 24 15.13 34.44 -53.43
CA ILE A 24 14.52 33.90 -52.23
C ILE A 24 14.51 35.07 -51.25
N PRO A 25 13.33 35.61 -50.88
CA PRO A 25 13.29 36.66 -49.89
C PRO A 25 13.75 36.01 -48.57
N ALA A 26 14.97 36.34 -48.13
CA ALA A 26 15.54 35.84 -46.87
C ALA A 26 14.55 36.01 -45.70
N ALA A 27 13.76 37.10 -45.74
CA ALA A 27 12.69 37.40 -44.77
C ALA A 27 11.56 36.35 -44.68
N ALA A 28 11.25 35.62 -45.76
CA ALA A 28 10.15 34.65 -45.74
C ALA A 28 10.53 33.31 -45.08
N SER A 29 11.80 32.88 -45.21
CA SER A 29 12.31 31.65 -44.58
C SER A 29 12.50 31.83 -43.07
N GLU A 30 13.00 32.98 -42.66
CA GLU A 30 13.21 33.35 -41.25
C GLU A 30 11.87 33.53 -40.52
N SER A 31 10.86 34.10 -41.18
CA SER A 31 9.51 34.26 -40.61
C SER A 31 8.77 32.92 -40.40
N ARG A 32 8.94 31.93 -41.30
CA ARG A 32 8.37 30.58 -41.11
C ARG A 32 9.10 29.79 -40.05
N GLY A 33 10.44 29.78 -40.07
CA GLY A 33 11.23 29.11 -39.05
C GLY A 33 10.95 29.65 -37.64
N ARG A 34 10.83 30.97 -37.52
CA ARG A 34 10.47 31.64 -36.26
C ARG A 34 9.05 31.29 -35.80
N ARG A 35 8.09 31.16 -36.72
CA ARG A 35 6.72 30.72 -36.40
C ARG A 35 6.68 29.27 -35.94
N ILE A 36 7.30 28.35 -36.68
CA ILE A 36 7.37 26.92 -36.32
C ILE A 36 8.04 26.74 -34.94
N ALA A 37 9.14 27.43 -34.68
CA ALA A 37 9.79 27.39 -33.37
C ALA A 37 8.88 27.94 -32.26
N THR A 38 8.19 29.06 -32.51
CA THR A 38 7.25 29.65 -31.54
C THR A 38 6.08 28.71 -31.24
N ASP A 39 5.54 28.06 -32.26
CA ASP A 39 4.41 27.13 -32.12
C ASP A 39 4.84 25.86 -31.38
N LEU A 40 6.04 25.32 -31.68
CA LEU A 40 6.61 24.20 -30.94
C LEU A 40 6.84 24.55 -29.46
N PHE A 41 7.41 25.73 -29.17
CA PHE A 41 7.60 26.17 -27.78
C PHE A 41 6.28 26.39 -27.06
N ARG A 42 5.24 26.87 -27.74
CA ARG A 42 3.89 27.01 -27.16
C ARG A 42 3.29 25.66 -26.82
N GLU A 43 3.36 24.70 -27.74
CA GLU A 43 2.84 23.35 -27.50
C GLU A 43 3.54 22.68 -26.31
N GLN A 44 4.86 22.81 -26.20
CA GLN A 44 5.62 22.32 -25.04
C GLN A 44 5.21 23.05 -23.75
N PHE A 45 5.00 24.37 -23.81
CA PHE A 45 4.60 25.18 -22.66
C PHE A 45 3.18 24.84 -22.20
N ASP A 46 2.26 24.62 -23.13
CA ASP A 46 0.89 24.21 -22.85
C ASP A 46 0.88 22.80 -22.21
N GLY A 47 1.67 21.86 -22.75
CA GLY A 47 1.83 20.52 -22.17
C GLY A 47 2.37 20.55 -20.74
N LEU A 48 3.40 21.38 -20.48
CA LEU A 48 3.92 21.57 -19.12
C LEU A 48 2.89 22.24 -18.19
N THR A 49 2.10 23.18 -18.71
CA THR A 49 1.05 23.86 -17.93
C THR A 49 -0.06 22.90 -17.53
N ASP A 50 -0.45 21.99 -18.43
CA ASP A 50 -1.41 20.92 -18.15
C ASP A 50 -0.88 19.93 -17.11
N GLU A 51 0.39 19.53 -17.22
CA GLU A 51 1.03 18.64 -16.26
C GLU A 51 1.14 19.29 -14.87
N ILE A 52 1.55 20.56 -14.79
CA ILE A 52 1.55 21.34 -13.55
C ILE A 52 0.14 21.39 -12.95
N SER A 53 -0.88 21.66 -13.77
CA SER A 53 -2.27 21.75 -13.31
C SER A 53 -2.76 20.41 -12.75
N LYS A 54 -2.40 19.29 -13.39
CA LYS A 54 -2.70 17.95 -12.91
C LYS A 54 -2.01 17.67 -11.57
N LEU A 55 -0.71 17.94 -11.46
CA LEU A 55 0.06 17.73 -10.23
C LEU A 55 -0.48 18.59 -9.08
N VAL A 56 -0.83 19.85 -9.33
CA VAL A 56 -1.44 20.73 -8.32
C VAL A 56 -2.76 20.16 -7.81
N ARG A 57 -3.60 19.58 -8.69
CA ARG A 57 -4.84 18.90 -8.27
C ARG A 57 -4.56 17.68 -7.40
N GLU A 58 -3.62 16.83 -7.82
CA GLU A 58 -3.23 15.63 -7.05
C GLU A 58 -2.69 16.00 -5.67
N ILE A 59 -1.86 17.04 -5.57
CA ILE A 59 -1.38 17.58 -4.29
C ILE A 59 -2.55 18.01 -3.41
N GLY A 60 -3.51 18.76 -3.97
CA GLY A 60 -4.70 19.19 -3.24
C GLY A 60 -5.55 18.03 -2.71
N GLU A 61 -5.71 16.97 -3.50
CA GLU A 61 -6.40 15.75 -3.09
C GLU A 61 -5.65 15.00 -1.97
N ILE A 62 -4.33 14.90 -2.06
CA ILE A 62 -3.48 14.28 -1.04
C ILE A 62 -3.52 15.07 0.27
N ASP A 63 -3.43 16.40 0.20
CA ASP A 63 -3.50 17.28 1.37
C ASP A 63 -4.84 17.18 2.09
N ALA A 64 -5.94 17.09 1.33
CA ALA A 64 -7.26 16.86 1.90
C ALA A 64 -7.32 15.52 2.68
N LYS A 65 -6.82 14.44 2.08
CA LYS A 65 -6.72 13.12 2.74
C LYS A 65 -5.82 13.15 3.97
N LEU A 66 -4.66 13.82 3.90
CA LEU A 66 -3.76 13.97 5.04
C LEU A 66 -4.41 14.73 6.19
N LYS A 67 -5.21 15.76 5.91
CA LYS A 67 -5.94 16.52 6.93
C LYS A 67 -6.98 15.65 7.64
N GLU A 68 -7.70 14.82 6.90
CA GLU A 68 -8.65 13.86 7.47
C GLU A 68 -7.95 12.83 8.37
N LEU A 69 -6.83 12.28 7.93
CA LEU A 69 -6.05 11.32 8.71
C LEU A 69 -5.47 11.93 10.00
N LYS A 70 -5.13 13.21 9.98
CA LYS A 70 -4.61 13.99 11.13
C LYS A 70 -5.71 14.56 12.03
N ASP A 71 -7.00 14.30 11.76
CA ASP A 71 -8.09 14.78 12.59
C ASP A 71 -7.98 14.26 14.03
N LYS A 72 -7.89 15.19 14.98
CA LYS A 72 -7.83 14.91 16.42
C LYS A 72 -9.07 14.12 16.90
N LYS A 73 -10.26 14.45 16.41
CA LYS A 73 -11.50 13.73 16.76
C LYS A 73 -11.45 12.30 16.25
N ARG A 74 -10.92 12.08 15.03
CA ARG A 74 -10.71 10.73 14.48
C ARG A 74 -9.76 9.95 15.38
N ARG A 75 -8.63 10.54 15.77
CA ARG A 75 -7.67 9.90 16.70
C ARG A 75 -8.31 9.55 18.04
N GLU A 76 -9.10 10.45 18.63
CA GLU A 76 -9.80 10.18 19.89
C GLU A 76 -10.81 9.02 19.78
N ARG A 77 -11.53 8.90 18.66
CA ARG A 77 -12.41 7.76 18.40
C ARG A 77 -11.64 6.44 18.31
N ILE A 78 -10.53 6.43 17.57
CA ILE A 78 -9.67 5.25 17.42
C ILE A 78 -9.14 4.79 18.78
N VAL A 79 -8.55 5.71 19.54
CA VAL A 79 -7.99 5.39 20.87
C VAL A 79 -9.08 4.90 21.82
N ARG A 80 -10.25 5.55 21.83
CA ARG A 80 -11.38 5.12 22.66
C ARG A 80 -11.84 3.70 22.33
N PHE A 81 -12.00 3.39 21.04
CA PHE A 81 -12.41 2.06 20.60
C PHE A 81 -11.39 1.01 21.02
N TYR A 82 -10.09 1.28 20.79
CA TYR A 82 -9.01 0.42 21.26
C TYR A 82 -9.09 0.19 22.78
N SER A 83 -9.19 1.25 23.58
CA SER A 83 -9.23 1.15 25.05
C SER A 83 -10.43 0.32 25.53
N GLN A 84 -11.60 0.49 24.91
CA GLN A 84 -12.80 -0.29 25.22
C GLN A 84 -12.62 -1.78 24.93
N ARG A 85 -12.04 -2.12 23.77
CA ARG A 85 -11.73 -3.52 23.43
C ARG A 85 -10.70 -4.11 24.37
N MET A 86 -9.63 -3.37 24.65
CA MET A 86 -8.56 -3.80 25.55
C MET A 86 -9.10 -4.18 26.94
N VAL A 87 -9.87 -3.29 27.58
CA VAL A 87 -10.44 -3.54 28.91
C VAL A 87 -11.41 -4.72 28.87
N SER A 88 -12.30 -4.77 27.87
CA SER A 88 -13.25 -5.88 27.72
C SER A 88 -12.58 -7.23 27.53
N TYR A 89 -11.45 -7.28 26.83
CA TYR A 89 -10.69 -8.50 26.61
C TYR A 89 -9.89 -8.93 27.84
N LEU A 90 -9.31 -7.99 28.59
CA LEU A 90 -8.68 -8.30 29.88
C LEU A 90 -9.67 -8.92 30.87
N GLU A 91 -10.89 -8.37 30.94
CA GLU A 91 -11.97 -8.91 31.78
C GLU A 91 -12.35 -10.34 31.37
N GLN A 92 -12.50 -10.60 30.06
CA GLN A 92 -12.82 -11.94 29.54
C GLN A 92 -11.71 -12.97 29.78
N LEU A 93 -10.46 -12.52 29.88
CA LEU A 93 -9.31 -13.37 30.17
C LEU A 93 -8.99 -13.50 31.65
N ASP A 94 -9.84 -12.95 32.54
CA ASP A 94 -9.65 -13.01 33.99
C ASP A 94 -8.31 -12.39 34.42
N VAL A 95 -7.93 -11.28 33.77
CA VAL A 95 -6.74 -10.47 34.12
C VAL A 95 -7.21 -9.24 34.88
N SER A 96 -6.82 -9.15 36.15
CA SER A 96 -7.26 -8.08 37.06
C SER A 96 -6.13 -7.19 37.55
N ASN A 97 -4.89 -7.68 37.51
CA ASN A 97 -3.73 -6.95 38.00
C ASN A 97 -3.04 -6.17 36.87
N TYR A 98 -3.66 -5.09 36.42
CA TYR A 98 -3.12 -4.23 35.37
C TYR A 98 -3.31 -2.74 35.69
N SER A 99 -2.42 -1.91 35.14
CA SER A 99 -2.58 -0.46 35.18
C SER A 99 -3.50 0.00 34.05
N ALA A 100 -4.72 0.41 34.39
CA ALA A 100 -5.69 0.89 33.40
C ALA A 100 -5.12 2.04 32.54
N GLN A 101 -4.32 2.93 33.13
CA GLN A 101 -3.66 4.00 32.38
C GLN A 101 -2.61 3.49 31.38
N ASP A 102 -1.99 2.35 31.63
CA ASP A 102 -0.90 1.85 30.80
C ASP A 102 -1.39 0.95 29.68
N VAL A 103 -2.41 0.13 29.94
CA VAL A 103 -3.00 -0.75 28.91
C VAL A 103 -3.91 0.00 27.94
N THR A 104 -4.53 1.11 28.37
CA THR A 104 -5.44 1.89 27.50
C THR A 104 -4.74 2.88 26.57
N LYS A 105 -3.43 3.12 26.77
CA LYS A 105 -2.59 3.91 25.84
C LYS A 105 -2.31 3.12 24.56
N LEU A 106 -2.03 3.84 23.48
CA LEU A 106 -1.62 3.26 22.20
C LEU A 106 -0.30 3.94 21.74
N PRO A 107 0.86 3.25 21.75
CA PRO A 107 1.05 1.86 22.17
C PRO A 107 0.85 1.66 23.68
N ALA A 108 0.41 0.46 24.06
CA ALA A 108 0.24 0.09 25.46
C ALA A 108 1.60 -0.15 26.13
N ARG A 109 1.62 0.03 27.46
CA ARG A 109 2.71 -0.46 28.30
C ARG A 109 2.21 -1.64 29.11
N ILE A 110 2.82 -2.80 28.88
CA ILE A 110 2.48 -4.08 29.52
C ILE A 110 3.63 -4.37 30.50
N SER A 111 3.32 -4.46 31.79
CA SER A 111 4.27 -4.69 32.88
C SER A 111 3.91 -5.91 33.73
N GLU A 112 2.87 -6.63 33.34
CA GLU A 112 2.35 -7.82 33.98
C GLU A 112 3.41 -8.94 33.95
N THR A 113 3.35 -9.82 34.95
CA THR A 113 4.31 -10.92 35.11
C THR A 113 3.57 -12.23 35.36
N GLY A 114 4.25 -13.35 35.18
CA GLY A 114 3.64 -14.68 35.33
C GLY A 114 2.54 -14.94 34.30
N SER A 115 1.52 -15.68 34.71
CA SER A 115 0.44 -16.18 33.85
C SER A 115 -0.50 -15.10 33.30
N ASP A 116 -0.47 -13.89 33.84
CA ASP A 116 -1.24 -12.74 33.32
C ASP A 116 -0.62 -12.18 32.03
N LEU A 117 0.71 -12.20 31.92
CA LEU A 117 1.42 -11.63 30.77
C LEU A 117 0.95 -12.17 29.41
N PRO A 118 0.90 -13.50 29.15
CA PRO A 118 0.43 -14.01 27.85
C PRO A 118 -1.03 -13.63 27.57
N ARG A 119 -1.87 -13.53 28.61
CA ARG A 119 -3.27 -13.13 28.48
C ARG A 119 -3.41 -11.64 28.17
N THR A 120 -2.64 -10.78 28.82
CA THR A 120 -2.57 -9.34 28.54
C THR A 120 -2.07 -9.07 27.11
N ILE A 121 -1.04 -9.81 26.68
CA ILE A 121 -0.52 -9.72 25.32
C ILE A 121 -1.59 -10.14 24.29
N LEU A 122 -2.32 -11.23 24.56
CA LEU A 122 -3.43 -11.66 23.69
C LEU A 122 -4.53 -10.58 23.59
N ALA A 123 -4.97 -10.04 24.72
CA ALA A 123 -5.96 -8.95 24.74
C ALA A 123 -5.48 -7.74 23.93
N TYR A 124 -4.21 -7.36 24.08
CA TYR A 124 -3.60 -6.24 23.37
C TYR A 124 -3.63 -6.44 21.85
N PHE A 125 -3.18 -7.59 21.37
CA PHE A 125 -3.16 -7.88 19.93
C PHE A 125 -4.58 -7.95 19.36
N LEU A 126 -5.52 -8.60 20.04
CA LEU A 126 -6.92 -8.66 19.57
C LEU A 126 -7.57 -7.27 19.54
N ALA A 127 -7.28 -6.41 20.52
CA ALA A 127 -7.79 -5.04 20.55
C ALA A 127 -7.21 -4.20 19.40
N ILE A 128 -5.92 -4.36 19.09
CA ILE A 128 -5.31 -3.74 17.92
C ILE A 128 -5.94 -4.25 16.64
N LEU A 129 -6.07 -5.56 16.48
CA LEU A 129 -6.65 -6.17 15.28
C LEU A 129 -8.06 -5.64 15.00
N ASN A 130 -8.92 -5.60 16.02
CA ASN A 130 -10.26 -5.02 15.89
C ASN A 130 -10.23 -3.53 15.55
N THR A 131 -9.28 -2.79 16.13
CA THR A 131 -9.12 -1.36 15.84
C THR A 131 -8.66 -1.13 14.40
N VAL A 132 -7.76 -1.98 13.90
CA VAL A 132 -7.31 -1.96 12.51
C VAL A 132 -8.48 -2.30 11.59
N ASN A 133 -9.24 -3.36 11.86
CA ASN A 133 -10.41 -3.72 11.04
C ASN A 133 -11.44 -2.58 10.96
N GLN A 134 -11.69 -1.91 12.09
CA GLN A 134 -12.71 -0.86 12.18
C GLN A 134 -12.31 0.47 11.50
N PHE A 135 -11.03 0.83 11.48
CA PHE A 135 -10.58 2.19 11.10
C PHE A 135 -9.53 2.24 9.99
N SER A 136 -8.96 1.10 9.60
CA SER A 136 -8.04 1.00 8.46
C SER A 136 -8.82 1.01 7.15
N THR A 137 -8.26 1.63 6.11
CA THR A 137 -8.74 1.49 4.72
C THR A 137 -7.94 0.47 3.93
N SER A 138 -6.92 -0.14 4.56
CA SER A 138 -6.08 -1.17 3.96
C SER A 138 -6.73 -2.55 4.09
N PHE A 139 -6.31 -3.46 3.21
CA PHE A 139 -6.65 -4.88 3.28
C PHE A 139 -6.39 -5.47 4.68
N PHE A 140 -7.37 -6.20 5.22
CA PHE A 140 -7.25 -6.94 6.47
C PHE A 140 -6.74 -8.36 6.20
N ALA A 141 -5.48 -8.62 6.55
CA ALA A 141 -4.85 -9.91 6.29
C ALA A 141 -5.34 -11.00 7.27
N PRO A 142 -5.26 -12.29 6.87
CA PRO A 142 -5.51 -13.39 7.80
C PRO A 142 -4.61 -13.30 9.03
N VAL A 143 -5.19 -13.59 10.19
CA VAL A 143 -4.49 -13.54 11.47
C VAL A 143 -4.04 -14.94 11.86
N VAL A 144 -2.75 -15.12 12.07
CA VAL A 144 -2.17 -16.40 12.48
C VAL A 144 -1.76 -16.31 13.94
N ILE A 145 -2.32 -17.18 14.78
CA ILE A 145 -1.99 -17.29 16.21
C ILE A 145 -1.37 -18.66 16.41
N ASP A 146 -0.07 -18.70 16.68
CA ASP A 146 0.62 -19.94 17.01
C ASP A 146 0.66 -20.15 18.53
N SER A 147 0.02 -21.23 18.97
CA SER A 147 0.10 -21.78 20.31
C SER A 147 -0.15 -20.73 21.40
N PRO A 148 -1.41 -20.28 21.59
CA PRO A 148 -1.73 -19.26 22.59
C PRO A 148 -1.41 -19.70 24.03
N ASN A 149 -1.29 -21.01 24.29
CA ASN A 149 -0.91 -21.56 25.58
C ASN A 149 0.62 -21.70 25.72
N GLN A 150 1.32 -20.62 26.08
CA GLN A 150 2.80 -20.60 26.14
C GLN A 150 3.42 -20.79 27.54
N GLN A 151 2.64 -20.72 28.62
CA GLN A 151 3.16 -20.77 30.01
C GLN A 151 2.37 -21.73 30.90
N ASP A 152 1.97 -22.89 30.36
CA ASP A 152 1.17 -23.91 31.07
C ASP A 152 -0.02 -23.30 31.82
N GLN A 153 -0.85 -22.56 31.08
CA GLN A 153 -2.06 -21.98 31.65
C GLN A 153 -3.01 -23.09 32.12
N ASP A 154 -3.73 -22.81 33.21
CA ASP A 154 -4.78 -23.70 33.66
C ASP A 154 -5.85 -23.88 32.57
N VAL A 155 -6.48 -25.06 32.55
CA VAL A 155 -7.48 -25.44 31.53
C VAL A 155 -8.58 -24.40 31.36
N LYS A 156 -9.01 -23.75 32.45
CA LYS A 156 -10.00 -22.66 32.42
C LYS A 156 -9.50 -21.49 31.57
N ASN A 157 -8.27 -21.05 31.77
CA ASN A 157 -7.70 -19.90 31.09
C ASN A 157 -7.47 -20.20 29.61
N VAL A 158 -6.97 -21.40 29.27
CA VAL A 158 -6.80 -21.79 27.86
C VAL A 158 -8.12 -21.79 27.11
N ARG A 159 -9.21 -22.26 27.74
CA ARG A 159 -10.55 -22.20 27.16
C ARG A 159 -11.00 -20.76 26.92
N SER A 160 -10.85 -19.87 27.91
CA SER A 160 -11.18 -18.45 27.76
C SER A 160 -10.36 -17.78 26.65
N MET A 161 -9.08 -18.14 26.50
CA MET A 161 -8.22 -17.64 25.43
C MET A 161 -8.72 -18.09 24.05
N ILE A 162 -9.02 -19.38 23.87
CA ILE A 162 -9.53 -19.91 22.60
C ILE A 162 -10.88 -19.27 22.25
N ASP A 163 -11.80 -19.18 23.22
CA ASP A 163 -13.10 -18.55 23.02
C ASP A 163 -12.99 -17.09 22.63
N LEU A 164 -12.10 -16.36 23.31
CA LEU A 164 -11.89 -14.97 22.99
C LEU A 164 -11.29 -14.81 21.59
N ILE A 165 -10.31 -15.64 21.21
CA ILE A 165 -9.73 -15.62 19.87
C ILE A 165 -10.83 -15.79 18.82
N VAL A 166 -11.69 -16.80 18.97
CA VAL A 166 -12.74 -17.08 17.99
C VAL A 166 -13.78 -15.96 17.93
N LYS A 167 -14.17 -15.41 19.09
CA LYS A 167 -15.21 -14.35 19.17
C LYS A 167 -14.72 -12.96 18.80
N ALA A 168 -13.44 -12.67 19.01
CA ALA A 168 -12.88 -11.34 18.78
C ALA A 168 -12.51 -11.12 17.31
N VAL A 169 -12.50 -12.16 16.48
CA VAL A 169 -12.17 -12.03 15.07
C VAL A 169 -13.37 -11.45 14.32
N PRO A 170 -13.17 -10.40 13.51
CA PRO A 170 -14.25 -9.85 12.69
C PRO A 170 -14.83 -10.89 11.71
N ASP A 171 -16.12 -10.79 11.41
CA ASP A 171 -16.82 -11.70 10.49
C ASP A 171 -16.23 -11.70 9.06
N ASP A 172 -15.60 -10.59 8.66
CA ASP A 172 -14.93 -10.41 7.37
C ASP A 172 -13.45 -10.79 7.39
N ALA A 173 -12.97 -11.43 8.46
CA ALA A 173 -11.58 -11.82 8.65
C ALA A 173 -11.41 -13.34 8.84
N GLN A 174 -10.23 -13.86 8.47
CA GLN A 174 -9.85 -15.24 8.73
C GLN A 174 -8.87 -15.32 9.89
N VAL A 175 -9.10 -16.26 10.82
CA VAL A 175 -8.09 -16.68 11.81
C VAL A 175 -7.61 -18.10 11.56
N ILE A 176 -6.30 -18.28 11.67
CA ILE A 176 -5.63 -19.57 11.67
C ILE A 176 -5.03 -19.75 13.07
N LEU A 177 -5.57 -20.69 13.82
CA LEU A 177 -5.13 -20.99 15.18
C LEU A 177 -4.32 -22.30 15.20
N GLY A 178 -3.02 -22.19 15.46
CA GLY A 178 -2.18 -23.33 15.82
C GLY A 178 -2.37 -23.68 17.29
N THR A 179 -2.79 -24.91 17.60
CA THR A 179 -2.88 -25.38 18.98
C THR A 179 -2.71 -26.90 19.07
N VAL A 180 -2.16 -27.37 20.19
CA VAL A 180 -2.03 -28.80 20.51
C VAL A 180 -3.37 -29.40 20.92
N SER A 181 -4.25 -28.61 21.53
CA SER A 181 -5.57 -29.06 21.98
C SER A 181 -6.57 -27.91 22.01
N LEU A 182 -7.83 -28.21 21.71
CA LEU A 182 -8.96 -27.29 21.89
C LEU A 182 -9.48 -27.29 23.34
N HIS A 183 -8.91 -28.11 24.23
CA HIS A 183 -9.29 -28.22 25.64
C HIS A 183 -10.79 -28.48 25.88
N GLY A 184 -11.46 -29.12 24.92
CA GLY A 184 -12.89 -29.43 24.96
C GLY A 184 -13.81 -28.37 24.35
N GLN A 185 -13.26 -27.28 23.81
CA GLN A 185 -14.06 -26.30 23.06
C GLN A 185 -14.52 -26.88 21.72
N LYS A 186 -15.80 -26.70 21.43
CA LYS A 186 -16.39 -27.02 20.13
C LYS A 186 -16.48 -25.73 19.33
N LEU A 187 -15.85 -25.71 18.17
CA LEU A 187 -15.91 -24.60 17.24
C LEU A 187 -16.93 -24.97 16.16
N GLU A 188 -18.03 -24.22 16.08
CA GLU A 188 -19.11 -24.52 15.13
C GLU A 188 -18.76 -24.09 13.70
N ASP A 189 -18.07 -22.96 13.55
CA ASP A 189 -17.64 -22.40 12.27
C ASP A 189 -16.12 -22.45 12.12
N ALA A 190 -15.55 -23.66 12.21
CA ALA A 190 -14.12 -23.85 12.04
C ALA A 190 -13.79 -25.12 11.26
N ASN A 191 -12.84 -25.00 10.34
CA ASN A 191 -12.22 -26.15 9.70
C ASN A 191 -11.04 -26.64 10.55
N ILE A 192 -11.16 -27.84 11.13
CA ILE A 192 -10.12 -28.42 11.99
C ILE A 192 -9.18 -29.27 11.12
N ILE A 193 -7.93 -28.83 10.99
CA ILE A 193 -6.86 -29.58 10.33
C ILE A 193 -6.00 -30.26 11.39
N THR A 194 -6.10 -31.59 11.49
CA THR A 194 -5.26 -32.38 12.39
C THR A 194 -4.06 -32.96 11.65
N PHE A 195 -2.86 -32.71 12.19
CA PHE A 195 -1.62 -33.33 11.72
C PHE A 195 -1.31 -34.56 12.58
N THR A 196 -1.26 -35.74 11.96
CA THR A 196 -1.00 -37.02 12.64
C THR A 196 0.44 -37.50 12.46
N ASP A 197 1.07 -37.11 11.36
CA ASP A 197 2.39 -37.58 10.97
C ASP A 197 3.48 -36.64 11.48
N LYS A 198 4.43 -37.20 12.23
CA LYS A 198 5.57 -36.45 12.77
C LYS A 198 6.37 -35.79 11.64
N LEU A 199 6.58 -34.47 11.76
CA LEU A 199 7.32 -33.63 10.81
C LEU A 199 6.71 -33.57 9.40
N LYS A 200 5.41 -33.87 9.25
CA LYS A 200 4.70 -33.72 7.97
C LYS A 200 3.48 -32.81 8.13
N VAL A 201 3.54 -31.67 7.44
CA VAL A 201 2.41 -30.71 7.35
C VAL A 201 1.66 -30.82 6.03
N LEU A 202 2.21 -31.54 5.05
CA LEU A 202 1.60 -31.79 3.74
C LEU A 202 1.12 -33.24 3.65
N ARG A 203 -0.06 -33.42 3.06
CA ARG A 203 -0.67 -34.72 2.79
C ARG A 203 -0.46 -35.09 1.33
N THR A 204 0.01 -36.31 1.08
CA THR A 204 0.38 -36.74 -0.28
C THR A 204 -0.85 -36.83 -1.18
N GLU A 205 -1.95 -37.29 -0.60
CA GLU A 205 -3.28 -37.41 -1.19
C GLU A 205 -3.90 -36.05 -1.60
N GLU A 206 -3.49 -34.95 -0.97
CA GLU A 206 -3.97 -33.60 -1.29
C GLU A 206 -3.11 -32.91 -2.36
N PHE A 207 -1.91 -33.41 -2.63
CA PHE A 207 -0.90 -32.73 -3.44
C PHE A 207 -1.41 -32.39 -4.85
N GLU A 208 -1.94 -33.35 -5.60
CA GLU A 208 -2.36 -33.11 -6.99
C GLU A 208 -3.51 -32.09 -7.09
N SER A 209 -4.47 -32.16 -6.16
CA SER A 209 -5.60 -31.22 -6.09
C SER A 209 -5.12 -29.80 -5.75
N VAL A 210 -4.28 -29.66 -4.72
CA VAL A 210 -3.73 -28.37 -4.29
C VAL A 210 -2.83 -27.78 -5.37
N LYS A 211 -1.96 -28.59 -5.98
CA LYS A 211 -1.10 -28.18 -7.09
C LYS A 211 -1.93 -27.68 -8.26
N SER A 212 -2.94 -28.44 -8.71
CA SER A 212 -3.80 -28.02 -9.81
C SER A 212 -4.49 -26.68 -9.53
N ARG A 213 -4.89 -26.43 -8.28
CA ARG A 213 -5.49 -25.15 -7.87
C ARG A 213 -4.46 -24.01 -7.78
N MET A 214 -3.25 -24.30 -7.32
CA MET A 214 -2.24 -23.27 -7.02
C MET A 214 -1.34 -22.90 -8.20
N GLN A 215 -1.12 -23.84 -9.12
CA GLN A 215 -0.22 -23.68 -10.26
C GLN A 215 -0.49 -22.41 -11.09
N PRO A 216 -1.75 -22.06 -11.44
CA PRO A 216 -2.01 -20.85 -12.24
C PRO A 216 -1.56 -19.55 -11.55
N PHE A 217 -1.59 -19.52 -10.21
CA PHE A 217 -1.13 -18.36 -9.44
C PHE A 217 0.39 -18.31 -9.36
N MET A 218 1.04 -19.48 -9.25
CA MET A 218 2.50 -19.59 -9.24
C MET A 218 3.12 -19.21 -10.59
N ASP A 219 2.55 -19.71 -11.70
CA ASP A 219 3.02 -19.41 -13.05
C ASP A 219 2.98 -17.91 -13.32
N ARG A 220 1.83 -17.28 -13.00
CA ARG A 220 1.69 -15.82 -13.09
C ARG A 220 2.69 -15.06 -12.24
N ALA A 221 3.04 -15.54 -11.05
CA ALA A 221 4.00 -14.88 -10.17
C ALA A 221 5.43 -14.98 -10.72
N ALA A 222 5.74 -16.06 -11.43
CA ALA A 222 7.03 -16.26 -12.10
C ALA A 222 7.18 -15.40 -13.36
N ASP A 223 6.08 -15.09 -14.06
CA ASP A 223 6.09 -14.25 -15.27
C ASP A 223 6.23 -12.74 -15.01
N VAL A 224 6.17 -12.29 -13.74
CA VAL A 224 6.36 -10.86 -13.37
C VAL A 224 7.81 -10.53 -12.97
N GLY A 225 8.75 -11.46 -13.17
CA GLY A 225 10.19 -11.25 -12.99
C GLY A 225 10.90 -11.02 -14.32
#